data_AF-A0A5J6E243-F1
#
_entry.id   AF-A0A5J6E243-F1
#
_cell.length_a   1.000
_cell.length_b   1.000
_cell.length_c   1.000
_cell.angle_alpha   90.00
_cell.angle_beta   90.00
_cell.angle_gamma   90.00
#
_symmetry.space_group_name_H-M   'P 1'
#
loop_
_entity.id
_entity.type
_entity.pdbx_description
1 polymer ?
#
loop_
_entity_poly.entity_id
_entity_poly.type
_entity_poly.pdbx_seq_one_letter_code
_entity_poly.pdbx_strand_id
1 'polypeptide(L)'
;MCLGAGVGWTFYPPLSSSAFSDGIGVDFLMFSLHLAGISSLFGSINFICTIYSAFTVNTVTRTSIILWAYLFTSILLLISLPVLAAAITMLLFDRNFGSAFFDPLGGGDPVLFQHMFWFFGHPEVYVLILPGFGAISHVCLNLGCSPDAFGFYGLLFAMFSIVCLGSIVWGHHMFVVGLDVKTAVFFSSVTMIIGVPTGIKVFSWLYMIMNSRVSLMEPVFWWLMSFIILFTIGGVTGIILSACVLDSILHDTWFVVAHFHYVLSLGSYVSLIILFIWWWPLVTGVSLNKYLLQCHCIVSNIGFNLCFFPMHYFGLCGLPRRVCVYESSYGWINMLCSVGSFLSAFSGVFFIYILWESLVAQNVVLGFYGSSSVITNLFISPIAYHNNF
;
A
#
# COMPACT_ATOMS: atom_id res chain seq x y z
N MET A 1 17.89 -17.37 19.07
CA MET A 1 16.70 -17.45 18.20
C MET A 1 15.37 -17.58 18.97
N CYS A 2 15.33 -17.68 20.31
CA CYS A 2 14.07 -17.82 21.05
C CYS A 2 13.07 -16.65 20.97
N LEU A 3 13.50 -15.46 20.51
CA LEU A 3 12.66 -14.26 20.43
C LEU A 3 12.11 -13.95 19.03
N GLY A 4 12.61 -14.61 17.98
CA GLY A 4 12.15 -14.38 16.61
C GLY A 4 11.03 -15.34 16.23
N ALA A 5 9.99 -14.84 15.56
CA ALA A 5 8.88 -15.70 15.13
C ALA A 5 9.28 -16.69 14.02
N GLY A 6 10.09 -16.28 13.04
CA GLY A 6 10.66 -17.19 12.02
C GLY A 6 9.67 -17.86 11.05
N VAL A 7 8.37 -17.57 11.14
CA VAL A 7 7.27 -18.25 10.42
C VAL A 7 6.81 -17.51 9.15
N GLY A 8 7.52 -16.43 8.78
CA GLY A 8 7.09 -15.48 7.74
C GLY A 8 5.94 -14.57 8.19
N TRP A 9 5.67 -13.51 7.43
CA TRP A 9 4.63 -12.52 7.79
C TRP A 9 3.20 -13.06 7.71
N THR A 10 3.01 -14.23 7.09
CA THR A 10 1.72 -14.93 7.00
C THR A 10 1.53 -15.96 8.11
N PHE A 11 2.59 -16.30 8.87
CA PHE A 11 2.55 -17.17 10.05
C PHE A 11 1.66 -18.42 9.92
N TYR A 12 1.78 -19.11 8.79
CA TYR A 12 0.93 -20.28 8.48
C TYR A 12 1.18 -21.46 9.43
N PRO A 13 0.12 -22.08 9.95
CA PRO A 13 0.21 -23.44 10.48
C PRO A 13 0.52 -24.43 9.34
N PRO A 14 1.19 -25.56 9.63
CA PRO A 14 1.62 -25.99 10.95
C PRO A 14 2.94 -25.36 11.41
N LEU A 15 3.67 -24.64 10.56
CA LEU A 15 4.98 -24.07 10.93
C LEU A 15 4.89 -23.12 12.15
N SER A 16 3.80 -22.38 12.27
CA SER A 16 3.52 -21.52 13.42
C SER A 16 2.94 -22.22 14.64
N SER A 17 2.73 -23.54 14.63
CA SER A 17 2.29 -24.29 15.82
C SER A 17 3.44 -24.51 16.80
N SER A 18 3.12 -24.80 18.07
CA SER A 18 4.12 -25.07 19.11
C SER A 18 5.00 -26.28 18.79
N ALA A 19 4.53 -27.24 17.98
CA ALA A 19 5.29 -28.41 17.55
C ALA A 19 6.50 -28.05 16.66
N PHE A 20 6.41 -26.99 15.86
CA PHE A 20 7.48 -26.55 14.94
C PHE A 20 8.17 -25.27 15.42
N SER A 21 7.45 -24.38 16.10
CA SER A 21 7.94 -23.10 16.62
C SER A 21 7.54 -22.90 18.08
N ASP A 22 8.26 -23.58 18.97
CA ASP A 22 8.07 -23.53 20.43
C ASP A 22 8.49 -22.18 21.07
N GLY A 23 9.07 -21.27 20.30
CA GLY A 23 9.48 -19.96 20.77
C GLY A 23 8.28 -19.02 21.04
N ILE A 24 8.36 -18.26 22.14
CA ILE A 24 7.37 -17.22 22.53
C ILE A 24 7.29 -16.10 21.47
N GLY A 25 8.28 -15.98 20.58
CA GLY A 25 8.31 -14.97 19.51
C GLY A 25 7.07 -14.98 18.60
N VAL A 26 6.48 -16.17 18.36
CA VAL A 26 5.25 -16.28 17.55
C VAL A 26 4.05 -15.73 18.33
N ASP A 27 3.97 -15.99 19.63
CA ASP A 27 2.91 -15.47 20.49
C ASP A 27 3.00 -13.94 20.61
N PHE A 28 4.21 -13.40 20.83
CA PHE A 28 4.43 -11.95 20.82
C PHE A 28 4.05 -11.29 19.50
N LEU A 29 4.36 -11.92 18.35
CA LEU A 29 3.93 -11.43 17.05
C LEU A 29 2.40 -11.33 16.99
N MET A 30 1.68 -12.39 17.37
CA MET A 30 0.21 -12.38 17.35
C MET A 30 -0.39 -11.37 18.34
N PHE A 31 0.16 -11.22 19.55
CA PHE A 31 -0.27 -10.17 20.48
C PHE A 31 -0.01 -8.76 19.93
N SER A 32 1.12 -8.53 19.27
CA SER A 32 1.42 -7.23 18.65
C SER A 32 0.41 -6.88 17.55
N LEU A 33 -0.01 -7.87 16.76
CA LEU A 33 -1.02 -7.70 15.72
C LEU A 33 -2.43 -7.43 16.29
N HIS A 34 -2.78 -8.03 17.44
CA HIS A 34 -4.03 -7.68 18.13
C HIS A 34 -4.04 -6.20 18.55
N LEU A 35 -2.96 -5.71 19.16
CA LEU A 35 -2.86 -4.31 19.59
C LEU A 35 -2.91 -3.35 18.40
N ALA A 36 -2.19 -3.66 17.32
CA ALA A 36 -2.26 -2.89 16.08
C ALA A 36 -3.68 -2.90 15.48
N GLY A 37 -4.33 -4.07 15.46
CA GLY A 37 -5.70 -4.24 14.98
C GLY A 37 -6.72 -3.42 15.78
N ILE A 38 -6.62 -3.41 17.12
CA ILE A 38 -7.49 -2.59 17.98
C ILE A 38 -7.30 -1.10 17.69
N SER A 39 -6.06 -0.64 17.53
CA SER A 39 -5.76 0.75 17.17
C SER A 39 -6.41 1.14 15.83
N SER A 40 -6.25 0.30 14.80
CA SER A 40 -6.82 0.55 13.47
C SER A 40 -8.36 0.48 13.45
N LEU A 41 -8.98 -0.39 14.26
CA LEU A 41 -10.44 -0.46 14.40
C LEU A 41 -11.01 0.82 15.02
N PHE A 42 -10.45 1.29 16.13
CA PHE A 42 -10.90 2.55 16.75
C PHE A 42 -10.64 3.75 15.85
N GLY A 43 -9.49 3.78 15.17
CA GLY A 43 -9.20 4.80 14.16
C GLY A 43 -10.23 4.81 13.02
N SER A 44 -10.63 3.63 12.54
CA SER A 44 -11.62 3.49 11.46
C SER A 44 -13.00 3.99 11.88
N ILE A 45 -13.47 3.64 13.08
CA ILE A 45 -14.75 4.14 13.62
C ILE A 45 -14.71 5.66 13.73
N ASN A 46 -13.61 6.22 14.26
CA ASN A 46 -13.42 7.67 14.35
C ASN A 46 -13.50 8.33 12.97
N PHE A 47 -12.73 7.86 11.99
CA PHE A 47 -12.75 8.41 10.63
C PHE A 47 -14.14 8.33 9.97
N ILE A 48 -14.85 7.21 10.12
CA ILE A 48 -16.20 7.05 9.57
C ILE A 48 -17.14 8.12 10.17
N CYS A 49 -17.18 8.23 11.50
CA CYS A 49 -18.04 9.19 12.18
C CYS A 49 -17.67 10.64 11.81
N THR A 50 -16.39 10.99 11.81
CA THR A 50 -15.91 12.34 11.49
C THR A 50 -16.21 12.72 10.04
N ILE A 51 -15.89 11.85 9.07
CA ILE A 51 -16.11 12.15 7.64
C ILE A 51 -17.61 12.25 7.33
N TYR A 52 -18.43 11.36 7.89
CA TYR A 52 -19.88 11.43 7.69
C TYR A 52 -20.47 12.72 8.27
N SER A 53 -20.03 13.12 9.47
CA SER A 53 -20.41 14.41 10.06
C SER A 53 -20.00 15.58 9.16
N ALA A 54 -18.75 15.61 8.67
CA ALA A 54 -18.26 16.64 7.76
C ALA A 54 -19.12 16.72 6.48
N PHE A 55 -19.47 15.58 5.89
CA PHE A 55 -20.33 15.50 4.71
C PHE A 55 -21.74 16.05 4.97
N THR A 56 -22.27 15.92 6.18
CA THR A 56 -23.59 16.50 6.52
C THR A 56 -23.55 18.01 6.69
N VAL A 57 -22.46 18.55 7.24
CA VAL A 57 -22.33 19.98 7.55
C VAL A 57 -21.93 20.81 6.33
N ASN A 58 -20.98 20.32 5.53
CA ASN A 58 -20.40 21.09 4.42
C ASN A 58 -20.44 20.29 3.11
N THR A 59 -21.20 20.77 2.14
CA THR A 59 -21.34 20.10 0.83
C THR A 59 -20.04 20.07 0.02
N VAL A 60 -19.14 21.05 0.22
CA VAL A 60 -17.82 21.09 -0.46
C VAL A 60 -16.94 19.92 -0.01
N THR A 61 -17.08 19.45 1.24
CA THR A 61 -16.30 18.29 1.70
C THR A 61 -16.65 17.02 0.92
N ARG A 62 -17.87 16.91 0.37
CA ARG A 62 -18.28 15.76 -0.46
C ARG A 62 -17.60 15.71 -1.82
N THR A 63 -17.03 16.80 -2.31
CA THR A 63 -16.25 16.82 -3.56
C THR A 63 -14.77 16.48 -3.32
N SER A 64 -14.34 16.36 -2.06
CA SER A 64 -12.97 15.96 -1.72
C SER A 64 -12.75 14.46 -1.92
N ILE A 65 -12.03 14.13 -2.99
CA ILE A 65 -11.74 12.73 -3.35
C ILE A 65 -10.91 12.00 -2.29
N ILE A 66 -10.07 12.72 -1.54
CA ILE A 66 -9.26 12.11 -0.49
C ILE A 66 -10.09 11.71 0.72
N LEU A 67 -11.14 12.47 1.08
CA LEU A 67 -12.04 12.10 2.17
C LEU A 67 -12.80 10.80 1.84
N TRP A 68 -13.24 10.64 0.59
CA TRP A 68 -13.82 9.38 0.13
C TRP A 68 -12.83 8.20 0.21
N ALA A 69 -11.57 8.43 -0.17
CA ALA A 69 -10.53 7.41 -0.05
C ALA A 69 -10.31 6.95 1.41
N TYR A 70 -10.27 7.88 2.37
CA TYR A 70 -10.18 7.55 3.80
C TYR A 70 -11.43 6.87 4.33
N LEU A 71 -12.62 7.28 3.89
CA LEU A 71 -13.88 6.62 4.26
C LEU A 71 -13.91 5.15 3.80
N PHE A 72 -13.55 4.91 2.54
CA PHE A 72 -13.46 3.56 1.98
C PHE A 72 -12.41 2.69 2.66
N THR A 73 -11.25 3.27 2.98
CA THR A 73 -10.20 2.61 3.75
C THR A 73 -10.70 2.19 5.13
N SER A 74 -11.42 3.09 5.83
CA SER A 74 -11.97 2.84 7.16
C SER A 74 -13.05 1.76 7.15
N ILE A 75 -13.89 1.72 6.10
CA ILE A 75 -14.90 0.67 5.92
C ILE A 75 -14.23 -0.69 5.70
N LEU A 76 -13.20 -0.76 4.86
CA LEU A 76 -12.45 -2.00 4.63
C LEU A 76 -11.82 -2.53 5.93
N LEU A 77 -11.13 -1.68 6.68
CA LEU A 77 -10.52 -2.04 7.96
C LEU A 77 -11.55 -2.57 8.97
N LEU A 78 -12.71 -1.91 9.06
CA LEU A 78 -13.78 -2.33 9.97
C LEU A 78 -14.31 -3.74 9.65
N ILE A 79 -14.34 -4.11 8.35
CA ILE A 79 -14.84 -5.41 7.89
C ILE A 79 -13.75 -6.49 7.95
N SER A 80 -12.50 -6.17 7.60
CA SER A 80 -11.43 -7.16 7.41
C SER A 80 -10.69 -7.52 8.70
N LEU A 81 -10.43 -6.56 9.59
CA LEU A 81 -9.63 -6.78 10.81
C LEU A 81 -10.25 -7.80 11.79
N PRO A 82 -11.57 -7.87 11.99
CA PRO A 82 -12.15 -8.88 12.86
C PRO A 82 -11.83 -10.32 12.43
N VAL A 83 -11.71 -10.56 11.12
CA VAL A 83 -11.38 -11.90 10.58
C VAL A 83 -9.93 -12.27 10.89
N LEU A 84 -8.99 -11.32 10.75
CA LEU A 84 -7.61 -11.54 11.17
C LEU A 84 -7.56 -11.86 12.66
N ALA A 85 -8.17 -11.02 13.50
CA ALA A 85 -8.18 -11.17 14.95
C ALA A 85 -8.70 -12.55 15.38
N ALA A 86 -9.78 -13.03 14.74
CA ALA A 86 -10.29 -14.38 14.96
C ALA A 86 -9.26 -15.46 14.57
N ALA A 87 -8.62 -15.35 13.40
CA ALA A 87 -7.62 -16.32 12.93
C ALA A 87 -6.43 -16.43 13.88
N ILE A 88 -5.85 -15.30 14.29
CA ILE A 88 -4.69 -15.29 15.20
C ILE A 88 -5.08 -15.67 16.64
N THR A 89 -6.32 -15.40 17.09
CA THR A 89 -6.81 -15.89 18.37
C THR A 89 -6.94 -17.42 18.33
N MET A 90 -7.54 -17.99 17.28
CA MET A 90 -7.62 -19.45 17.13
C MET A 90 -6.23 -20.10 17.10
N LEU A 91 -5.26 -19.49 16.42
CA LEU A 91 -3.89 -19.99 16.38
C LEU A 91 -3.20 -19.90 17.75
N LEU A 92 -3.43 -18.83 18.52
CA LEU A 92 -2.99 -18.74 19.91
C LEU A 92 -3.59 -19.85 20.78
N PHE A 93 -4.86 -20.20 20.56
CA PHE A 93 -5.53 -21.30 21.26
C PHE A 93 -4.95 -22.67 20.88
N ASP A 94 -4.66 -22.90 19.60
CA ASP A 94 -4.01 -24.14 19.14
C ASP A 94 -2.62 -24.29 19.77
N ARG A 95 -1.89 -23.18 19.90
CA ARG A 95 -0.54 -23.18 20.50
C ARG A 95 -0.54 -23.38 22.01
N ASN A 96 -1.44 -22.72 22.74
CA ASN A 96 -1.32 -22.53 24.19
C ASN A 96 -2.43 -23.20 25.03
N PHE A 97 -3.56 -23.55 24.42
CA PHE A 97 -4.75 -24.02 25.14
C PHE A 97 -5.27 -25.38 24.65
N GLY A 98 -4.53 -26.05 23.74
CA GLY A 98 -4.83 -27.41 23.31
C GLY A 98 -6.06 -27.54 22.41
N SER A 99 -6.49 -26.47 21.74
CA SER A 99 -7.44 -26.58 20.64
C SER A 99 -6.78 -27.13 19.37
N ALA A 100 -7.58 -27.46 18.37
CA ALA A 100 -7.11 -27.97 17.09
C ALA A 100 -7.94 -27.38 15.93
N PHE A 101 -7.99 -26.06 15.82
CA PHE A 101 -8.64 -25.36 14.70
C PHE A 101 -7.90 -25.62 13.38
N PHE A 102 -6.57 -25.62 13.42
CA PHE A 102 -5.71 -25.74 12.25
C PHE A 102 -4.79 -26.96 12.27
N ASP A 103 -4.80 -27.76 13.35
CA ASP A 103 -4.01 -29.00 13.44
C ASP A 103 -4.79 -30.20 12.87
N PRO A 104 -4.33 -30.81 11.76
CA PRO A 104 -4.96 -31.99 11.19
C PRO A 104 -5.04 -33.20 12.14
N LEU A 105 -4.14 -33.32 13.12
CA LEU A 105 -4.17 -34.42 14.09
C LEU A 105 -5.40 -34.35 15.00
N GLY A 106 -5.92 -33.14 15.26
CA GLY A 106 -7.17 -32.92 15.98
C GLY A 106 -8.38 -32.68 15.08
N GLY A 107 -8.24 -32.86 13.75
CA GLY A 107 -9.30 -32.65 12.76
C GLY A 107 -9.42 -31.22 12.21
N GLY A 108 -8.48 -30.33 12.53
CA GLY A 108 -8.38 -28.98 11.98
C GLY A 108 -7.82 -28.92 10.56
N ASP A 109 -7.82 -27.74 9.95
CA ASP A 109 -7.35 -27.53 8.58
C ASP A 109 -6.44 -26.29 8.46
N PRO A 110 -5.14 -26.43 8.13
CA PRO A 110 -4.26 -25.30 7.84
C PRO A 110 -4.72 -24.42 6.67
N VAL A 111 -5.50 -24.95 5.71
CA VAL A 111 -6.02 -24.16 4.58
C VAL A 111 -7.13 -23.22 5.03
N LEU A 112 -7.89 -23.58 6.09
CA LEU A 112 -8.84 -22.65 6.73
C LEU A 112 -8.12 -21.40 7.24
N PHE A 113 -6.95 -21.57 7.86
CA PHE A 113 -6.13 -20.42 8.29
C PHE A 113 -5.77 -19.52 7.10
N GLN A 114 -5.34 -20.11 5.98
CA GLN A 114 -5.01 -19.34 4.78
C GLN A 114 -6.21 -18.56 4.25
N HIS A 115 -7.40 -19.15 4.22
CA HIS A 115 -8.61 -18.44 3.82
C HIS A 115 -8.90 -17.24 4.72
N MET A 116 -8.83 -17.40 6.04
CA MET A 116 -9.08 -16.31 6.97
C MET A 116 -8.01 -15.21 6.88
N PHE A 117 -6.74 -15.62 6.80
CA PHE A 117 -5.63 -14.69 6.67
C PHE A 117 -5.75 -13.88 5.39
N TRP A 118 -6.02 -14.50 4.24
CA TRP A 118 -6.11 -13.76 2.98
C TRP A 118 -7.41 -12.99 2.81
N PHE A 119 -8.50 -13.43 3.43
CA PHE A 119 -9.73 -12.63 3.51
C PHE A 119 -9.44 -11.28 4.16
N PHE A 120 -8.54 -11.24 5.14
CA PHE A 120 -7.99 -9.97 5.65
C PHE A 120 -6.91 -9.38 4.72
N GLY A 121 -5.94 -10.21 4.32
CA GLY A 121 -4.67 -9.76 3.75
C GLY A 121 -4.83 -9.10 2.39
N HIS A 122 -5.80 -9.52 1.58
CA HIS A 122 -6.05 -8.86 0.30
C HIS A 122 -6.74 -7.49 0.46
N PRO A 123 -7.81 -7.33 1.27
CA PRO A 123 -8.29 -6.00 1.67
C PRO A 123 -7.21 -5.10 2.27
N GLU A 124 -6.31 -5.64 3.09
CA GLU A 124 -5.24 -4.85 3.73
C GLU A 124 -4.31 -4.18 2.70
N VAL A 125 -3.97 -4.85 1.60
CA VAL A 125 -3.14 -4.21 0.57
C VAL A 125 -3.87 -3.06 -0.13
N TYR A 126 -5.20 -3.08 -0.16
CA TYR A 126 -5.99 -1.93 -0.63
C TYR A 126 -6.08 -0.81 0.41
N VAL A 127 -6.19 -1.15 1.69
CA VAL A 127 -6.11 -0.16 2.79
C VAL A 127 -4.83 0.66 2.69
N LEU A 128 -3.71 0.03 2.34
CA LEU A 128 -2.42 0.70 2.22
C LEU A 128 -2.30 1.64 1.01
N ILE A 129 -3.07 1.43 -0.06
CA ILE A 129 -2.93 2.22 -1.31
C ILE A 129 -4.09 3.19 -1.56
N LEU A 130 -5.29 2.94 -1.04
CA LEU A 130 -6.46 3.80 -1.23
C LEU A 130 -6.21 5.25 -0.74
N PRO A 131 -5.65 5.50 0.45
CA PRO A 131 -5.30 6.86 0.88
C PRO A 131 -4.29 7.51 -0.07
N GLY A 132 -3.31 6.72 -0.54
CA GLY A 132 -2.35 7.15 -1.55
C GLY A 132 -3.05 7.60 -2.83
N PHE A 133 -4.02 6.83 -3.33
CA PHE A 133 -4.82 7.23 -4.49
C PHE A 133 -5.60 8.52 -4.27
N GLY A 134 -6.17 8.72 -3.08
CA GLY A 134 -6.82 9.96 -2.70
C GLY A 134 -5.84 11.14 -2.74
N ALA A 135 -4.64 10.96 -2.20
CA ALA A 135 -3.57 11.96 -2.19
C ALA A 135 -3.11 12.32 -3.62
N ILE A 136 -2.78 11.33 -4.45
CA ILE A 136 -2.40 11.56 -5.86
C ILE A 136 -3.50 12.32 -6.59
N SER A 137 -4.77 11.91 -6.42
CA SER A 137 -5.90 12.58 -7.05
C SER A 137 -6.03 14.04 -6.59
N HIS A 138 -5.87 14.30 -5.30
CA HIS A 138 -5.92 15.65 -4.72
C HIS A 138 -4.78 16.55 -5.27
N VAL A 139 -3.56 16.02 -5.33
CA VAL A 139 -2.41 16.76 -5.85
C VAL A 139 -2.59 17.04 -7.35
N CYS A 140 -2.97 16.04 -8.16
CA CYS A 140 -3.21 16.22 -9.60
C CYS A 140 -4.28 17.28 -9.88
N LEU A 141 -5.38 17.29 -9.10
CA LEU A 141 -6.42 18.32 -9.17
C LEU A 141 -5.84 19.71 -8.93
N ASN A 142 -5.06 19.88 -7.86
CA ASN A 142 -4.49 21.19 -7.52
C ASN A 142 -3.47 21.68 -8.56
N LEU A 143 -2.64 20.79 -9.12
CA LEU A 143 -1.72 21.16 -10.21
C LEU A 143 -2.47 21.55 -11.49
N GLY A 144 -3.61 20.92 -11.76
CA GLY A 144 -4.47 21.25 -12.90
C GLY A 144 -5.20 22.59 -12.78
N CYS A 145 -5.28 23.17 -11.57
CA CYS A 145 -6.08 24.36 -11.26
C CYS A 145 -7.54 24.27 -11.72
N SER A 146 -8.09 23.05 -11.85
CA SER A 146 -9.48 22.83 -12.20
C SER A 146 -10.36 22.95 -10.95
N PRO A 147 -11.63 23.39 -11.08
CA PRO A 147 -12.53 23.50 -9.94
C PRO A 147 -12.83 22.12 -9.32
N ASP A 148 -12.91 21.08 -10.17
CA ASP A 148 -13.18 19.69 -9.80
C ASP A 148 -12.20 18.72 -10.45
N ALA A 149 -12.08 17.53 -9.86
CA ALA A 149 -11.30 16.43 -10.42
C ALA A 149 -11.92 15.91 -11.72
N PHE A 150 -11.08 15.66 -12.73
CA PHE A 150 -11.55 15.07 -13.98
C PHE A 150 -12.20 13.71 -13.73
N GLY A 151 -13.47 13.60 -14.08
CA GLY A 151 -14.25 12.40 -13.83
C GLY A 151 -14.38 12.08 -12.35
N PHE A 152 -14.69 13.05 -11.48
CA PHE A 152 -14.89 12.85 -10.04
C PHE A 152 -15.68 11.58 -9.71
N TYR A 153 -16.86 11.39 -10.31
CA TYR A 153 -17.67 10.18 -10.12
C TYR A 153 -16.97 8.92 -10.62
N GLY A 154 -16.19 9.01 -11.69
CA GLY A 154 -15.36 7.91 -12.18
C GLY A 154 -14.29 7.50 -11.17
N LEU A 155 -13.58 8.47 -10.58
CA LEU A 155 -12.62 8.22 -9.50
C LEU A 155 -13.29 7.63 -8.25
N LEU A 156 -14.44 8.17 -7.86
CA LEU A 156 -15.22 7.72 -6.71
C LEU A 156 -15.70 6.28 -6.89
N PHE A 157 -16.39 5.98 -8.01
CA PHE A 157 -16.90 4.64 -8.28
C PHE A 157 -15.78 3.64 -8.57
N ALA A 158 -14.64 4.08 -9.10
CA ALA A 158 -13.46 3.22 -9.22
C ALA A 158 -12.96 2.78 -7.84
N MET A 159 -12.83 3.71 -6.87
CA MET A 159 -12.41 3.35 -5.51
C MET A 159 -13.47 2.49 -4.80
N PHE A 160 -14.75 2.81 -4.96
CA PHE A 160 -15.84 1.97 -4.43
C PHE A 160 -15.81 0.56 -5.01
N SER A 161 -15.58 0.43 -6.33
CA SER A 161 -15.43 -0.87 -6.98
C SER A 161 -14.23 -1.64 -6.44
N ILE A 162 -13.10 -0.99 -6.17
CA ILE A 162 -11.93 -1.62 -5.54
C ILE A 162 -12.26 -2.15 -4.13
N VAL A 163 -13.04 -1.42 -3.33
CA VAL A 163 -13.49 -1.87 -2.00
C VAL A 163 -14.33 -3.15 -2.11
N CYS A 164 -15.34 -3.14 -2.98
CA CYS A 164 -16.25 -4.26 -3.16
C CYS A 164 -15.53 -5.49 -3.74
N LEU A 165 -14.80 -5.30 -4.84
CA LEU A 165 -14.08 -6.39 -5.51
C LEU A 165 -12.93 -6.91 -4.65
N GLY A 166 -12.21 -6.01 -3.96
CA GLY A 166 -11.10 -6.39 -3.09
C GLY A 166 -11.50 -7.29 -1.92
N SER A 167 -12.77 -7.21 -1.51
CA SER A 167 -13.32 -8.08 -0.47
C SER A 167 -13.68 -9.49 -0.97
N ILE A 168 -13.64 -9.75 -2.29
CA ILE A 168 -14.07 -11.02 -2.91
C ILE A 168 -13.01 -11.69 -3.78
N VAL A 169 -11.73 -11.31 -3.65
CA VAL A 169 -10.64 -11.85 -4.50
C VAL A 169 -9.53 -12.56 -3.73
N TRP A 170 -9.65 -12.73 -2.41
CA TRP A 170 -8.58 -13.27 -1.56
C TRP A 170 -8.04 -14.64 -2.02
N GLY A 171 -8.87 -15.45 -2.68
CA GLY A 171 -8.52 -16.78 -3.18
C GLY A 171 -7.37 -16.80 -4.19
N HIS A 172 -7.02 -15.68 -4.83
CA HIS A 172 -5.86 -15.67 -5.74
C HIS A 172 -4.52 -15.87 -5.04
N HIS A 173 -4.44 -15.64 -3.72
CA HIS A 173 -3.23 -15.94 -2.96
C HIS A 173 -3.09 -17.44 -2.65
N MET A 174 -4.07 -18.23 -3.09
CA MET A 174 -4.23 -19.64 -2.73
C MET A 174 -4.38 -20.50 -3.99
N PHE A 175 -4.02 -20.04 -5.19
CA PHE A 175 -4.23 -20.82 -6.41
C PHE A 175 -3.53 -22.19 -6.40
N VAL A 176 -2.47 -22.34 -5.60
CA VAL A 176 -1.67 -23.57 -5.53
C VAL A 176 -2.03 -24.46 -4.33
N VAL A 177 -3.07 -24.12 -3.54
CA VAL A 177 -3.52 -24.97 -2.42
C VAL A 177 -4.42 -26.14 -2.86
N GLY A 178 -4.73 -26.24 -4.16
CA GLY A 178 -5.59 -27.29 -4.72
C GLY A 178 -7.07 -26.92 -4.81
N LEU A 179 -7.39 -25.63 -5.03
CA LEU A 179 -8.76 -25.19 -5.34
C LEU A 179 -9.28 -25.90 -6.61
N ASP A 180 -10.59 -26.15 -6.68
CA ASP A 180 -11.20 -26.66 -7.90
C ASP A 180 -11.09 -25.64 -9.05
N VAL A 181 -11.10 -26.14 -10.29
CA VAL A 181 -10.89 -25.32 -11.49
C VAL A 181 -11.89 -24.17 -11.60
N LYS A 182 -13.16 -24.38 -11.22
CA LYS A 182 -14.19 -23.34 -11.34
C LYS A 182 -13.93 -22.22 -10.34
N THR A 183 -13.58 -22.57 -9.11
CA THR A 183 -13.20 -21.59 -8.08
C THR A 183 -11.95 -20.81 -8.47
N ALA A 184 -10.91 -21.48 -8.97
CA ALA A 184 -9.69 -20.82 -9.43
C ALA A 184 -9.95 -19.85 -10.61
N VAL A 185 -10.76 -20.26 -11.60
CA VAL A 185 -11.12 -19.40 -12.74
C VAL A 185 -11.98 -18.22 -12.30
N PHE A 186 -12.88 -18.41 -11.34
CA PHE A 186 -13.67 -17.32 -10.76
C PHE A 186 -12.77 -16.26 -10.11
N PHE A 187 -11.90 -16.67 -9.18
CA PHE A 187 -10.99 -15.73 -8.50
C PHE A 187 -10.03 -15.06 -9.47
N SER A 188 -9.53 -15.78 -10.47
CA SER A 188 -8.69 -15.24 -11.55
C SER A 188 -9.42 -14.13 -12.32
N SER A 189 -10.66 -14.40 -12.74
CA SER A 189 -11.48 -13.47 -13.53
C SER A 189 -11.84 -12.20 -12.75
N VAL A 190 -12.29 -12.34 -11.50
CA VAL A 190 -12.65 -11.19 -10.65
C VAL A 190 -11.43 -10.35 -10.31
N THR A 191 -10.27 -10.97 -10.07
CA THR A 191 -9.02 -10.24 -9.81
C THR A 191 -8.58 -9.42 -11.02
N MET A 192 -8.66 -9.98 -12.24
CA MET A 192 -8.36 -9.24 -13.47
C MET A 192 -9.25 -8.00 -13.65
N ILE A 193 -10.53 -8.08 -13.27
CA ILE A 193 -11.49 -6.97 -13.40
C ILE A 193 -11.06 -5.74 -12.58
N ILE A 194 -10.35 -5.91 -11.46
CA ILE A 194 -9.84 -4.79 -10.63
C ILE A 194 -8.84 -3.92 -11.43
N GLY A 195 -8.24 -4.45 -12.50
CA GLY A 195 -7.44 -3.66 -13.44
C GLY A 195 -8.22 -2.49 -14.06
N VAL A 196 -9.53 -2.62 -14.26
CA VAL A 196 -10.40 -1.59 -14.88
C VAL A 196 -10.55 -0.34 -13.99
N PRO A 197 -11.06 -0.40 -12.76
CA PRO A 197 -11.16 0.79 -11.90
C PRO A 197 -9.78 1.41 -11.61
N THR A 198 -8.74 0.59 -11.54
CA THR A 198 -7.36 1.07 -11.40
C THR A 198 -6.93 1.88 -12.63
N GLY A 199 -7.22 1.38 -13.84
CA GLY A 199 -6.95 2.06 -15.10
C GLY A 199 -7.69 3.39 -15.23
N ILE A 200 -8.98 3.44 -14.86
CA ILE A 200 -9.77 4.68 -14.84
C ILE A 200 -9.04 5.77 -14.06
N LYS A 201 -8.52 5.43 -12.87
CA LYS A 201 -7.79 6.37 -12.02
C LYS A 201 -6.48 6.85 -12.65
N VAL A 202 -5.70 5.92 -13.22
CA VAL A 202 -4.45 6.26 -13.92
C VAL A 202 -4.70 7.24 -15.07
N PHE A 203 -5.69 6.97 -15.93
CA PHE A 203 -6.03 7.85 -17.04
C PHE A 203 -6.56 9.20 -16.58
N SER A 204 -7.38 9.24 -15.52
CA SER A 204 -7.82 10.50 -14.92
C SER A 204 -6.67 11.35 -14.40
N TRP A 205 -5.67 10.74 -13.74
CA TRP A 205 -4.48 11.48 -13.27
C TRP A 205 -3.66 12.04 -14.43
N LEU A 206 -3.40 11.23 -15.45
CA LEU A 206 -2.69 11.67 -16.65
C LEU A 206 -3.40 12.86 -17.31
N TYR A 207 -4.73 12.80 -17.45
CA TYR A 207 -5.50 13.90 -18.02
C TYR A 207 -5.41 15.19 -17.18
N MET A 208 -5.50 15.10 -15.85
CA MET A 208 -5.37 16.26 -14.98
C MET A 208 -3.97 16.89 -15.08
N ILE A 209 -2.92 16.07 -15.10
CA ILE A 209 -1.53 16.53 -15.23
C ILE A 209 -1.29 17.16 -16.61
N MET A 210 -1.82 16.57 -17.69
CA MET A 210 -1.67 17.11 -19.06
C MET A 210 -2.22 18.53 -19.22
N ASN A 211 -3.27 18.88 -18.45
CA ASN A 211 -3.85 20.22 -18.45
C ASN A 211 -3.21 21.16 -17.42
N SER A 212 -2.25 20.69 -16.63
CA SER A 212 -1.54 21.53 -15.65
C SER A 212 -0.62 22.53 -16.34
N ARG A 213 -0.47 23.72 -15.74
CA ARG A 213 0.49 24.75 -16.19
C ARG A 213 1.74 24.80 -15.31
N VAL A 214 1.97 23.74 -14.54
CA VAL A 214 3.06 23.65 -13.57
C VAL A 214 4.37 23.43 -14.31
N SER A 215 5.45 24.03 -13.81
CA SER A 215 6.77 23.83 -14.41
C SER A 215 7.19 22.35 -14.32
N LEU A 216 7.72 21.82 -15.41
CA LEU A 216 8.29 20.47 -15.45
C LEU A 216 9.45 20.28 -14.48
N MET A 217 10.02 21.36 -13.95
CA MET A 217 11.08 21.32 -12.94
C MET A 217 10.54 21.22 -11.51
N GLU A 218 9.23 21.23 -11.29
CA GLU A 218 8.69 21.08 -9.93
C GLU A 218 8.88 19.64 -9.40
N PRO A 219 9.48 19.44 -8.21
CA PRO A 219 9.72 18.11 -7.67
C PRO A 219 8.45 17.26 -7.53
N VAL A 220 7.32 17.88 -7.16
CA VAL A 220 6.03 17.18 -7.03
C VAL A 220 5.64 16.52 -8.36
N PHE A 221 5.86 17.19 -9.49
CA PHE A 221 5.57 16.63 -10.80
C PHE A 221 6.42 15.37 -11.07
N TRP A 222 7.70 15.38 -10.70
CA TRP A 222 8.59 14.21 -10.87
C TRP A 222 8.10 13.02 -10.05
N TRP A 223 7.71 13.26 -8.80
CA TRP A 223 7.18 12.20 -7.93
C TRP A 223 5.83 11.65 -8.42
N LEU A 224 4.94 12.49 -8.95
CA LEU A 224 3.68 12.03 -9.56
C LEU A 224 3.92 11.15 -10.79
N MET A 225 4.83 11.57 -11.67
CA MET A 225 5.18 10.78 -12.85
C MET A 225 5.85 9.46 -12.47
N SER A 226 6.75 9.48 -11.47
CA SER A 226 7.34 8.29 -10.88
C SER A 226 6.28 7.34 -10.33
N PHE A 227 5.32 7.86 -9.54
CA PHE A 227 4.20 7.07 -9.03
C PHE A 227 3.41 6.41 -10.16
N ILE A 228 2.97 7.17 -11.17
CA ILE A 228 2.13 6.65 -12.26
C ILE A 228 2.88 5.56 -13.05
N ILE A 229 4.15 5.77 -13.38
CA ILE A 229 4.95 4.80 -14.16
C ILE A 229 5.22 3.53 -13.35
N LEU A 230 5.70 3.65 -12.12
CA LEU A 230 6.05 2.48 -11.32
C LEU A 230 4.82 1.69 -10.90
N PHE A 231 3.75 2.39 -10.52
CA PHE A 231 2.48 1.76 -10.16
C PHE A 231 1.84 1.04 -11.36
N THR A 232 1.97 1.57 -12.58
CA THR A 232 1.48 0.86 -13.78
C THR A 232 2.32 -0.38 -14.11
N ILE A 233 3.64 -0.35 -13.98
CA ILE A 233 4.49 -1.55 -14.12
C ILE A 233 4.08 -2.62 -13.09
N GLY A 234 3.88 -2.22 -11.82
CA GLY A 234 3.35 -3.09 -10.78
C GLY A 234 1.96 -3.64 -11.11
N GLY A 235 1.06 -2.80 -11.62
CA GLY A 235 -0.28 -3.21 -12.03
C GLY A 235 -0.28 -4.24 -13.15
N VAL A 236 0.55 -4.07 -14.18
CA VAL A 236 0.67 -5.02 -15.30
C VAL A 236 1.18 -6.38 -14.82
N THR A 237 2.20 -6.40 -13.96
CA THR A 237 2.70 -7.65 -13.37
C THR A 237 1.68 -8.31 -12.45
N GLY A 238 0.80 -7.53 -11.82
CA GLY A 238 -0.34 -8.04 -11.04
C GLY A 238 -1.40 -8.71 -11.90
N ILE A 239 -1.68 -8.18 -13.09
CA ILE A 239 -2.59 -8.82 -14.06
C ILE A 239 -2.00 -10.16 -14.50
N ILE A 240 -0.69 -10.26 -14.72
CA ILE A 240 -0.01 -11.54 -15.01
C ILE A 240 -0.23 -12.54 -13.85
N LEU A 241 -0.01 -12.12 -12.61
CA LEU A 241 -0.19 -12.98 -11.42
C LEU A 241 -1.66 -13.32 -11.12
N SER A 242 -2.61 -12.51 -11.59
CA SER A 242 -4.03 -12.81 -11.42
C SER A 242 -4.48 -14.02 -12.25
N ALA A 243 -3.74 -14.38 -13.30
CA ALA A 243 -4.02 -15.57 -14.09
C ALA A 243 -3.55 -16.84 -13.37
N CYS A 244 -4.50 -17.63 -12.85
CA CYS A 244 -4.22 -18.86 -12.09
C CYS A 244 -3.29 -19.86 -12.81
N VAL A 245 -3.32 -19.94 -14.14
CA VAL A 245 -2.40 -20.80 -14.92
C VAL A 245 -0.97 -20.30 -14.84
N LEU A 246 -0.74 -18.99 -14.93
CA LEU A 246 0.59 -18.41 -14.81
C LEU A 246 1.08 -18.42 -13.37
N ASP A 247 0.17 -18.17 -12.42
CA ASP A 247 0.51 -18.24 -10.99
C ASP A 247 0.96 -19.66 -10.60
N SER A 248 0.47 -20.72 -11.23
CA SER A 248 0.99 -22.09 -10.94
C SER A 248 2.51 -22.26 -11.11
N ILE A 249 3.15 -21.39 -11.91
CA ILE A 249 4.61 -21.39 -12.15
C ILE A 249 5.29 -20.24 -11.36
N LEU A 250 4.60 -19.12 -11.17
CA LEU A 250 5.15 -17.90 -10.55
C LEU A 250 4.88 -17.81 -9.04
N HIS A 251 3.98 -18.61 -8.50
CA HIS A 251 3.60 -18.60 -7.09
C HIS A 251 4.82 -18.83 -6.22
N ASP A 252 4.92 -18.08 -5.12
CA ASP A 252 6.03 -18.16 -4.18
C ASP A 252 7.43 -17.96 -4.79
N THR A 253 7.52 -17.40 -6.00
CA THR A 253 8.78 -16.96 -6.59
C THR A 253 9.07 -15.49 -6.28
N TRP A 254 10.27 -15.05 -6.67
CA TRP A 254 10.64 -13.64 -6.61
C TRP A 254 9.82 -12.75 -7.56
N PHE A 255 9.04 -13.31 -8.49
CA PHE A 255 8.14 -12.53 -9.35
C PHE A 255 7.05 -11.86 -8.52
N VAL A 256 6.46 -12.61 -7.60
CA VAL A 256 5.45 -12.09 -6.65
C VAL A 256 6.05 -11.03 -5.73
N VAL A 257 7.29 -11.24 -5.29
CA VAL A 257 8.04 -10.26 -4.48
C VAL A 257 8.22 -8.96 -5.28
N ALA A 258 8.67 -9.05 -6.53
CA ALA A 258 8.88 -7.90 -7.40
C ALA A 258 7.58 -7.13 -7.63
N HIS A 259 6.52 -7.83 -8.07
CA HIS A 259 5.20 -7.26 -8.27
C HIS A 259 4.71 -6.49 -7.04
N PHE A 260 4.75 -7.14 -5.87
CA PHE A 260 4.26 -6.54 -4.63
C PHE A 260 5.10 -5.34 -4.21
N HIS A 261 6.42 -5.33 -4.41
CA HIS A 261 7.23 -4.15 -4.11
C HIS A 261 6.99 -2.99 -5.10
N TYR A 262 6.63 -3.26 -6.36
CA TYR A 262 6.21 -2.21 -7.29
C TYR A 262 4.85 -1.58 -6.96
N VAL A 263 3.93 -2.35 -6.38
CA VAL A 263 2.61 -1.82 -5.99
C VAL A 263 2.63 -1.23 -4.57
N LEU A 264 3.22 -1.95 -3.61
CA LEU A 264 3.28 -1.55 -2.19
C LEU A 264 4.47 -0.63 -1.93
N SER A 265 5.71 -1.14 -2.04
CA SER A 265 6.92 -0.36 -1.69
C SER A 265 7.12 0.87 -2.58
N LEU A 266 6.52 0.92 -3.76
CA LEU A 266 6.62 2.05 -4.69
C LEU A 266 5.32 2.85 -4.75
N GLY A 267 4.14 2.22 -4.71
CA GLY A 267 2.88 2.96 -4.66
C GLY A 267 2.65 3.68 -3.33
N SER A 268 2.65 2.96 -2.22
CA SER A 268 2.33 3.55 -0.91
C SER A 268 3.45 4.47 -0.41
N TYR A 269 4.72 4.08 -0.55
CA TYR A 269 5.87 4.92 -0.19
C TYR A 269 5.90 6.23 -0.98
N VAL A 270 5.79 6.19 -2.31
CA VAL A 270 5.82 7.42 -3.12
C VAL A 270 4.64 8.31 -2.77
N SER A 271 3.45 7.73 -2.54
CA SER A 271 2.29 8.51 -2.09
C SER A 271 2.54 9.21 -0.75
N LEU A 272 3.24 8.56 0.19
CA LEU A 272 3.65 9.15 1.45
C LEU A 272 4.66 10.29 1.24
N ILE A 273 5.67 10.11 0.39
CA ILE A 273 6.60 11.19 0.06
C ILE A 273 5.87 12.39 -0.56
N ILE A 274 4.94 12.15 -1.48
CA ILE A 274 4.11 13.21 -2.08
C ILE A 274 3.27 13.92 -1.02
N LEU A 275 2.68 13.20 -0.07
CA LEU A 275 1.94 13.78 1.05
C LEU A 275 2.80 14.72 1.87
N PHE A 276 4.04 14.33 2.20
CA PHE A 276 4.98 15.21 2.89
C PHE A 276 5.35 16.41 2.02
N ILE A 277 5.74 16.22 0.76
CA ILE A 277 6.11 17.36 -0.11
C ILE A 277 4.95 18.35 -0.22
N TRP A 278 3.72 17.85 -0.32
CA TRP A 278 2.53 18.65 -0.52
C TRP A 278 2.08 19.40 0.74
N TRP A 279 2.05 18.72 1.90
CA TRP A 279 1.49 19.29 3.14
C TRP A 279 2.51 19.68 4.20
N TRP A 280 3.80 19.43 4.00
CA TRP A 280 4.84 19.93 4.90
C TRP A 280 4.79 21.45 5.11
N PRO A 281 4.65 22.29 4.05
CA PRO A 281 4.47 23.74 4.20
C PRO A 281 3.25 24.10 5.05
N LEU A 282 2.16 23.35 4.90
CA LEU A 282 0.90 23.59 5.60
C LEU A 282 1.01 23.27 7.10
N VAL A 283 1.72 22.19 7.45
CA VAL A 283 1.91 21.73 8.83
C VAL A 283 2.94 22.57 9.57
N THR A 284 4.06 22.91 8.92
CA THR A 284 5.23 23.52 9.58
C THR A 284 5.41 25.01 9.32
N GLY A 285 4.78 25.56 8.27
CA GLY A 285 4.99 26.93 7.82
C GLY A 285 6.28 27.16 7.01
N VAL A 286 7.10 26.13 6.83
CA VAL A 286 8.39 26.21 6.13
C VAL A 286 8.41 25.33 4.88
N SER A 287 9.16 25.76 3.88
CA SER A 287 9.30 25.06 2.60
C SER A 287 10.45 24.05 2.59
N LEU A 288 10.32 23.03 1.75
CA LEU A 288 11.37 22.04 1.49
C LEU A 288 12.25 22.52 0.33
N ASN A 289 13.55 22.25 0.40
CA ASN A 289 14.49 22.63 -0.65
C ASN A 289 14.21 21.89 -1.97
N LYS A 290 13.93 22.66 -3.02
CA LYS A 290 13.59 22.16 -4.37
C LYS A 290 14.65 21.23 -4.96
N TYR A 291 15.93 21.60 -4.88
CA TYR A 291 17.02 20.84 -5.48
C TYR A 291 17.25 19.52 -4.74
N LEU A 292 17.16 19.55 -3.40
CA LEU A 292 17.26 18.33 -2.60
C LEU A 292 16.12 17.35 -2.92
N LEU A 293 14.89 17.84 -3.10
CA LEU A 293 13.74 17.00 -3.48
C LEU A 293 13.89 16.40 -4.89
N GLN A 294 14.46 17.15 -5.84
CA GLN A 294 14.79 16.63 -7.17
C GLN A 294 15.84 15.51 -7.10
N CYS A 295 16.93 15.75 -6.37
CA CYS A 295 17.94 14.72 -6.12
C CYS A 295 17.35 13.49 -5.42
N HIS A 296 16.47 13.70 -4.44
CA HIS A 296 15.82 12.62 -3.71
C HIS A 296 14.98 11.76 -4.65
N CYS A 297 14.21 12.37 -5.55
CA CYS A 297 13.42 11.65 -6.55
C CYS A 297 14.30 10.76 -7.43
N ILE A 298 15.42 11.30 -7.95
CA ILE A 298 16.33 10.55 -8.82
C ILE A 298 16.97 9.37 -8.06
N VAL A 299 17.56 9.62 -6.89
CA VAL A 299 18.23 8.59 -6.09
C VAL A 299 17.24 7.49 -5.69
N SER A 300 16.03 7.88 -5.29
CA SER A 300 14.97 6.95 -4.92
C SER A 300 14.58 6.04 -6.09
N ASN A 301 14.29 6.63 -7.26
CA ASN A 301 13.88 5.86 -8.44
C ASN A 301 14.98 4.91 -8.93
N ILE A 302 16.25 5.34 -8.92
CA ILE A 302 17.37 4.49 -9.30
C ILE A 302 17.52 3.32 -8.31
N GLY A 303 17.55 3.60 -7.01
CA GLY A 303 17.71 2.57 -5.98
C GLY A 303 16.61 1.51 -6.06
N PHE A 304 15.35 1.94 -6.16
CA PHE A 304 14.22 1.01 -6.20
C PHE A 304 14.20 0.15 -7.45
N ASN A 305 14.43 0.72 -8.63
CA ASN A 305 14.42 -0.07 -9.87
C ASN A 305 15.62 -1.04 -9.90
N LEU A 306 16.80 -0.63 -9.43
CA LEU A 306 17.94 -1.55 -9.30
C LEU A 306 17.65 -2.68 -8.31
N CYS A 307 16.92 -2.40 -7.23
CA CYS A 307 16.54 -3.39 -6.22
C CYS A 307 15.52 -4.40 -6.77
N PHE A 308 14.39 -3.91 -7.28
CA PHE A 308 13.21 -4.75 -7.50
C PHE A 308 12.99 -5.17 -8.95
N PHE A 309 13.45 -4.40 -9.94
CA PHE A 309 13.25 -4.78 -11.34
C PHE A 309 13.88 -6.14 -11.68
N PRO A 310 15.15 -6.43 -11.28
CA PRO A 310 15.77 -7.71 -11.59
C PRO A 310 15.09 -8.90 -10.89
N MET A 311 14.30 -8.67 -9.83
CA MET A 311 13.57 -9.74 -9.15
C MET A 311 12.51 -10.41 -10.03
N HIS A 312 11.98 -9.71 -11.06
CA HIS A 312 11.13 -10.34 -12.05
C HIS A 312 11.87 -11.44 -12.83
N TYR A 313 13.14 -11.19 -13.20
CA TYR A 313 13.96 -12.18 -13.88
C TYR A 313 14.19 -13.42 -12.99
N PHE A 314 14.52 -13.22 -11.71
CA PHE A 314 14.64 -14.33 -10.76
C PHE A 314 13.35 -15.13 -10.62
N GLY A 315 12.23 -14.44 -10.57
CA GLY A 315 10.91 -15.07 -10.55
C GLY A 315 10.62 -15.92 -11.77
N LEU A 316 10.93 -15.41 -12.96
CA LEU A 316 10.79 -16.15 -14.23
C LEU A 316 11.74 -17.35 -14.31
N CYS A 317 12.90 -17.29 -13.66
CA CYS A 317 13.80 -18.42 -13.49
C CYS A 317 13.35 -19.43 -12.42
N GLY A 318 12.23 -19.19 -11.73
CA GLY A 318 11.69 -20.09 -10.72
C GLY A 318 12.39 -20.02 -9.37
N LEU A 319 13.13 -18.94 -9.07
CA LEU A 319 13.77 -18.80 -7.75
C LEU A 319 12.69 -18.62 -6.67
N PRO A 320 12.65 -19.51 -5.65
CA PRO A 320 11.68 -19.41 -4.58
C PRO A 320 11.99 -18.24 -3.65
N ARG A 321 10.96 -17.65 -3.06
CA ARG A 321 11.08 -16.63 -2.02
C ARG A 321 11.53 -17.24 -0.69
N ARG A 322 12.04 -16.40 0.22
CA ARG A 322 12.41 -16.78 1.60
C ARG A 322 13.51 -17.86 1.70
N VAL A 323 14.41 -17.92 0.72
CA VAL A 323 15.62 -18.76 0.77
C VAL A 323 16.86 -17.90 1.05
N CYS A 324 17.78 -18.44 1.84
CA CYS A 324 19.06 -17.80 2.15
C CYS A 324 20.19 -18.19 1.19
N VAL A 325 20.00 -19.27 0.44
CA VAL A 325 20.97 -19.81 -0.52
C VAL A 325 20.25 -20.12 -1.82
N TYR A 326 20.87 -19.76 -2.93
CA TYR A 326 20.42 -20.02 -4.29
C TYR A 326 21.66 -20.27 -5.17
N GLU A 327 21.45 -20.65 -6.41
CA GLU A 327 22.54 -20.98 -7.33
C GLU A 327 23.48 -19.78 -7.58
N SER A 328 24.79 -20.01 -7.52
CA SER A 328 25.81 -18.95 -7.62
C SER A 328 25.79 -18.19 -8.95
N SER A 329 25.22 -18.79 -10.01
CA SER A 329 25.07 -18.16 -11.33
C SER A 329 24.24 -16.85 -11.29
N TYR A 330 23.33 -16.72 -10.33
CA TYR A 330 22.51 -15.52 -10.13
C TYR A 330 23.20 -14.43 -9.28
N GLY A 331 24.38 -14.70 -8.73
CA GLY A 331 25.05 -13.82 -7.76
C GLY A 331 25.32 -12.41 -8.27
N TRP A 332 25.66 -12.26 -9.55
CA TRP A 332 25.95 -10.94 -10.14
C TRP A 332 24.69 -10.06 -10.25
N ILE A 333 23.54 -10.62 -10.61
CA ILE A 333 22.27 -9.90 -10.64
C ILE A 333 21.82 -9.58 -9.21
N ASN A 334 22.02 -10.50 -8.26
CA ASN A 334 21.65 -10.26 -6.87
C ASN A 334 22.52 -9.17 -6.24
N MET A 335 23.77 -9.04 -6.67
CA MET A 335 24.63 -7.92 -6.29
C MET A 335 24.05 -6.58 -6.78
N LEU A 336 23.47 -6.52 -7.98
CA LEU A 336 22.74 -5.33 -8.45
C LEU A 336 21.55 -5.00 -7.55
N CYS A 337 20.74 -6.01 -7.18
CA CYS A 337 19.65 -5.85 -6.24
C CYS A 337 20.14 -5.31 -4.88
N SER A 338 21.28 -5.79 -4.41
CA SER A 338 21.90 -5.39 -3.13
C SER A 338 22.42 -3.95 -3.16
N VAL A 339 23.00 -3.52 -4.28
CA VAL A 339 23.37 -2.11 -4.48
C VAL A 339 22.13 -1.22 -4.54
N GLY A 340 21.08 -1.67 -5.23
CA GLY A 340 19.79 -0.99 -5.26
C GLY A 340 19.18 -0.81 -3.88
N SER A 341 19.20 -1.85 -3.04
CA SER A 341 18.66 -1.79 -1.68
C SER A 341 19.43 -0.81 -0.79
N PHE A 342 20.76 -0.75 -0.91
CA PHE A 342 21.58 0.25 -0.21
C PHE A 342 21.24 1.68 -0.65
N LEU A 343 21.09 1.91 -1.96
CA LEU A 343 20.66 3.20 -2.51
C LEU A 343 19.26 3.60 -2.04
N SER A 344 18.32 2.66 -2.00
CA SER A 344 16.96 2.89 -1.47
C SER A 344 16.99 3.23 0.03
N ALA A 345 17.79 2.52 0.83
CA ALA A 345 17.94 2.82 2.26
C ALA A 345 18.55 4.21 2.47
N PHE A 346 19.60 4.56 1.69
CA PHE A 346 20.18 5.90 1.69
C PHE A 346 19.15 6.96 1.31
N SER A 347 18.30 6.71 0.30
CA SER A 347 17.22 7.61 -0.09
C SER A 347 16.27 7.93 1.07
N GLY A 348 15.90 6.93 1.88
CA GLY A 348 15.07 7.13 3.07
C GLY A 348 15.73 8.03 4.12
N VAL A 349 17.02 7.82 4.38
CA VAL A 349 17.80 8.69 5.28
C VAL A 349 17.95 10.11 4.71
N PHE A 350 18.17 10.21 3.39
CA PHE A 350 18.27 11.48 2.70
C PHE A 350 16.97 12.28 2.80
N PHE A 351 15.81 11.64 2.73
CA PHE A 351 14.54 12.30 2.97
C PHE A 351 14.42 12.88 4.39
N ILE A 352 14.84 12.14 5.42
CA ILE A 352 14.87 12.64 6.80
C ILE A 352 15.78 13.88 6.91
N TYR A 353 16.92 13.88 6.22
CA TYR A 353 17.79 15.04 6.15
C TYR A 353 17.10 16.26 5.51
N ILE A 354 16.29 16.09 4.47
CA ILE A 354 15.54 17.19 3.84
C ILE A 354 14.52 17.79 4.82
N LEU A 355 13.82 16.94 5.58
CA LEU A 355 12.89 17.42 6.61
C LEU A 355 13.63 18.22 7.70
N TRP A 356 14.78 17.72 8.15
CA TRP A 356 15.62 18.41 9.13
C TRP A 356 16.14 19.75 8.59
N GLU A 357 16.66 19.77 7.35
CA GLU A 357 17.17 21.00 6.71
C GLU A 357 16.08 22.07 6.61
N SER A 358 14.85 21.68 6.26
CA SER A 358 13.72 22.63 6.18
C SER A 358 13.42 23.30 7.52
N LEU A 359 13.45 22.55 8.63
CA LEU A 359 13.22 23.10 9.97
C LEU A 359 14.35 24.01 10.45
N VAL A 360 15.59 23.74 10.02
CA VAL A 360 16.77 24.53 10.41
C VAL A 360 16.92 25.78 9.55
N ALA A 361 16.71 25.67 8.24
CA ALA A 361 16.80 26.79 7.30
C ALA A 361 15.65 27.79 7.46
N GLN A 362 14.48 27.33 7.92
CA GLN A 362 13.30 28.16 8.20
C GLN A 362 12.85 29.02 7.02
N ASN A 363 12.87 28.45 5.80
CA ASN A 363 12.41 29.14 4.60
C ASN A 363 10.88 29.31 4.63
N VAL A 364 10.41 30.46 5.11
CA VAL A 364 9.00 30.77 5.34
C VAL A 364 8.20 30.76 4.03
N VAL A 365 7.03 30.13 4.08
CA VAL A 365 6.08 30.06 2.96
C VAL A 365 5.32 31.39 2.85
N LEU A 366 5.45 32.06 1.72
CA LEU A 366 4.77 33.34 1.47
C LEU A 366 3.31 33.17 1.02
N GLY A 367 2.95 32.02 0.46
CA GLY A 367 1.59 31.72 0.02
C GLY A 367 1.49 30.39 -0.73
N PHE A 368 0.24 29.95 -0.94
CA PHE A 368 -0.08 28.75 -1.70
C PHE A 368 -0.56 29.10 -3.11
N TYR A 369 -0.14 28.30 -4.09
CA TYR A 369 -0.68 28.36 -5.44
C TYR A 369 -1.74 27.27 -5.59
N GLY A 370 -3.00 27.65 -5.80
CA GLY A 370 -4.06 26.68 -6.05
C GLY A 370 -5.44 27.31 -6.16
N SER A 371 -6.41 26.51 -6.61
CA SER A 371 -7.81 26.92 -6.71
C SER A 371 -8.40 27.21 -5.34
N SER A 372 -9.27 28.21 -5.24
CA SER A 372 -10.08 28.49 -4.05
C SER A 372 -11.13 27.41 -3.78
N SER A 373 -11.37 26.48 -4.72
CA SER A 373 -12.26 25.33 -4.51
C SER A 373 -11.69 24.29 -3.53
N VAL A 374 -10.38 24.33 -3.25
CA VAL A 374 -9.71 23.43 -2.31
C VAL A 374 -9.45 24.18 -1.00
N ILE A 375 -10.10 23.72 0.08
CA ILE A 375 -10.09 24.39 1.40
C ILE A 375 -8.67 24.60 1.93
N THR A 376 -7.76 23.63 1.73
CA THR A 376 -6.38 23.74 2.24
C THR A 376 -5.60 24.90 1.64
N ASN A 377 -5.99 25.39 0.46
CA ASN A 377 -5.34 26.55 -0.18
C ASN A 377 -5.75 27.88 0.45
N LEU A 378 -6.81 27.89 1.27
CA LEU A 378 -7.31 29.08 1.97
C LEU A 378 -6.69 29.25 3.36
N PHE A 379 -5.95 28.25 3.84
CA PHE A 379 -5.34 28.29 5.16
C PHE A 379 -4.05 29.11 5.19
N ILE A 380 -3.83 29.78 6.32
CA ILE A 380 -2.55 30.36 6.67
C ILE A 380 -1.65 29.22 7.18
N SER A 381 -0.39 29.23 6.76
CA SER A 381 0.63 28.27 7.20
C SER A 381 1.57 28.88 8.25
N PRO A 382 1.83 28.20 9.38
CA PRO A 382 1.27 26.91 9.78
C PRO A 382 -0.20 27.02 10.20
N ILE A 383 -0.93 25.92 10.02
CA ILE A 383 -2.34 25.83 10.44
C ILE A 383 -2.49 26.11 11.95
N ALA A 384 -3.52 26.88 12.32
CA ALA A 384 -3.82 27.17 13.73
C ALA A 384 -4.32 25.93 14.49
N TYR A 385 -4.14 25.91 15.82
CA TYR A 385 -4.56 24.78 16.67
C TYR A 385 -6.06 24.48 16.61
N HIS A 386 -6.89 25.52 16.43
CA HIS A 386 -8.33 25.41 16.26
C HIS A 386 -8.72 26.02 14.91
N ASN A 387 -9.37 25.23 14.07
CA ASN A 387 -9.96 25.72 12.82
C ASN A 387 -11.42 25.28 12.78
N ASN A 388 -12.27 26.17 12.30
CA ASN A 388 -13.72 25.95 12.20
C ASN A 388 -14.13 25.42 10.82
N PHE A 389 -13.17 24.94 10.03
CA PHE A 389 -13.36 24.48 8.66
C PHE A 389 -13.44 22.96 8.54
#